data_AF-A0A959SE53-F1
#
_entry.id   AF-A0A959SE53-F1
#
_cell.length_a   1.000
_cell.length_b   1.000
_cell.length_c   1.000
_cell.angle_alpha   90.00
_cell.angle_beta   90.00
_cell.angle_gamma   90.00
#
_symmetry.space_group_name_H-M   'P 1'
#
loop_
_entity.id
_entity.type
_entity.pdbx_description
1 polymer ?
#
loop_
_entity_poly.entity_id
_entity_poly.type
_entity_poly.pdbx_seq_one_letter_code
_entity_poly.pdbx_strand_id
1 'polypeptide(L)'
;MNLRHSFLLVTALVVVRCCAQDPKKQYVPALVGFYNIENLYDTIDSPDTDDHEFLPNGSKQWTGDRYWRKLERNARVIAEMGKDLHPRGMAILGLCEVENRTVVQDLVNTAALRDRHYAIVHEDSPDRRGVDVALIHDPELYKVFDHKSYRLAMADTSFRTRDQLLVSGVLDGDTTHVIVCHWPSRRGGEKRSEPNRKAAAELARHIIDSLLTENSDAHILLMGDLNDDPVNVSVARFVNATGDRKKAVDKVLFNAMYEPYMKGIGTLAWRDSWNLFDQIILSPALVAGTGGHYKYYGVRIFNEGYLRQTEGNYAGYPLRTFVGDTYQDGFSDHFPVFVILVKEAE
;
A
#
# COMPACT_ATOMS: atom_id res chain seq x y z
N MET A 1 -12.57 -72.15 -58.29
CA MET A 1 -11.66 -71.18 -57.63
C MET A 1 -12.05 -69.79 -58.08
N ASN A 2 -12.12 -68.83 -57.13
CA ASN A 2 -12.35 -67.38 -57.26
C ASN A 2 -13.69 -66.87 -56.70
N LEU A 3 -13.75 -66.80 -55.36
CA LEU A 3 -14.69 -65.97 -54.59
C LEU A 3 -14.29 -64.48 -54.73
N ARG A 4 -15.19 -63.65 -55.24
CA ARG A 4 -15.08 -62.18 -55.13
C ARG A 4 -15.76 -61.73 -53.83
N HIS A 5 -14.96 -61.28 -52.86
CA HIS A 5 -15.44 -60.69 -51.61
C HIS A 5 -15.83 -59.22 -51.87
N SER A 6 -17.09 -58.87 -51.62
CA SER A 6 -17.55 -57.47 -51.60
C SER A 6 -17.42 -56.95 -50.17
N PHE A 7 -16.52 -55.99 -49.95
CA PHE A 7 -16.38 -55.28 -48.68
C PHE A 7 -17.40 -54.13 -48.64
N LEU A 8 -18.39 -54.23 -47.76
CA LEU A 8 -19.23 -53.09 -47.37
C LEU A 8 -18.39 -52.17 -46.47
N LEU A 9 -18.12 -50.95 -46.92
CA LEU A 9 -17.52 -49.90 -46.10
C LEU A 9 -18.65 -49.19 -45.33
N VAL A 10 -18.82 -49.50 -44.05
CA VAL A 10 -19.71 -48.75 -43.15
C VAL A 10 -18.93 -47.54 -42.64
N THR A 11 -19.22 -46.37 -43.22
CA THR A 11 -18.68 -45.09 -42.73
C THR A 11 -19.44 -44.69 -41.46
N ALA A 12 -18.87 -44.97 -40.30
CA ALA A 12 -19.37 -44.48 -39.02
C ALA A 12 -19.15 -42.96 -38.95
N LEU A 13 -20.23 -42.19 -39.00
CA LEU A 13 -20.22 -40.74 -38.81
C LEU A 13 -19.96 -40.47 -37.31
N VAL A 14 -18.72 -40.22 -36.93
CA VAL A 14 -18.36 -39.76 -35.58
C VAL A 14 -18.78 -38.30 -35.48
N VAL A 15 -19.92 -38.05 -34.84
CA VAL A 15 -20.32 -36.70 -34.41
C VAL A 15 -19.43 -36.31 -33.24
N VAL A 16 -18.36 -35.57 -33.54
CA VAL A 16 -17.55 -34.90 -32.51
C VAL A 16 -18.44 -33.83 -31.89
N ARG A 17 -19.00 -34.12 -30.72
CA ARG A 17 -19.59 -33.09 -29.85
C ARG A 17 -18.46 -32.17 -29.40
N CYS A 18 -18.35 -31.02 -30.05
CA CYS A 18 -17.52 -29.93 -29.57
C CYS A 18 -18.13 -29.49 -28.23
N CYS A 19 -17.51 -29.86 -27.12
CA CYS A 19 -17.81 -29.25 -25.83
C CYS A 19 -17.47 -27.77 -25.98
N ALA A 20 -18.49 -26.91 -26.06
CA ALA A 20 -18.31 -25.48 -25.87
C ALA A 20 -17.66 -25.30 -24.49
N GLN A 21 -16.40 -24.87 -24.46
CA GLN A 21 -15.80 -24.39 -23.23
C GLN A 21 -16.59 -23.14 -22.84
N ASP A 22 -17.11 -23.10 -21.60
CA ASP A 22 -17.67 -21.88 -21.05
C ASP A 22 -16.70 -20.72 -21.31
N PRO A 23 -17.18 -19.55 -21.78
CA PRO A 23 -16.30 -18.41 -21.99
C PRO A 23 -15.51 -18.16 -20.70
N LYS A 24 -14.18 -18.16 -20.80
CA LYS A 24 -13.33 -17.86 -19.64
C LYS A 24 -13.75 -16.49 -19.11
N LYS A 25 -14.29 -16.46 -17.89
CA LYS A 25 -14.61 -15.22 -17.17
C LYS A 25 -13.41 -14.28 -17.22
N GLN A 26 -13.61 -13.10 -17.78
CA GLN A 26 -12.61 -12.04 -17.79
C GLN A 26 -12.77 -11.22 -16.51
N TYR A 27 -11.67 -10.67 -16.02
CA TYR A 27 -11.66 -9.86 -14.81
C TYR A 27 -10.95 -8.53 -15.07
N VAL A 28 -11.48 -7.46 -14.49
CA VAL A 28 -10.88 -6.13 -14.52
C VAL A 28 -10.23 -5.87 -13.16
N PRO A 29 -8.92 -5.57 -13.08
CA PRO A 29 -8.27 -5.30 -11.82
C PRO A 29 -8.39 -3.83 -11.40
N ALA A 30 -8.53 -3.58 -10.10
CA ALA A 30 -8.23 -2.31 -9.46
C ALA A 30 -7.06 -2.49 -8.50
N LEU A 31 -6.14 -1.53 -8.50
CA LEU A 31 -4.89 -1.64 -7.75
C LEU A 31 -4.87 -0.59 -6.63
N VAL A 32 -4.71 -1.04 -5.39
CA VAL A 32 -4.67 -0.18 -4.20
C VAL A 32 -3.38 -0.46 -3.44
N GLY A 33 -2.56 0.55 -3.24
CA GLY A 33 -1.20 0.38 -2.70
C GLY A 33 -0.82 1.36 -1.61
N PHE A 34 0.34 1.09 -1.02
CA PHE A 34 0.99 1.94 -0.05
C PHE A 34 2.50 2.04 -0.33
N TYR A 35 3.08 3.22 -0.12
CA TYR A 35 4.52 3.45 -0.24
C TYR A 35 5.04 4.44 0.80
N ASN A 36 5.92 3.98 1.70
CA ASN A 36 6.77 4.89 2.47
C ASN A 36 7.82 5.48 1.51
N ILE A 37 7.74 6.79 1.28
CA ILE A 37 8.59 7.49 0.31
C ILE A 37 9.92 7.97 0.90
N GLU A 38 10.23 7.62 2.15
CA GLU A 38 11.45 7.94 2.91
C GLU A 38 11.73 9.45 2.92
N ASN A 39 11.15 10.15 3.90
CA ASN A 39 11.43 11.54 4.26
C ASN A 39 11.49 12.50 3.07
N LEU A 40 10.38 12.68 2.36
CA LEU A 40 10.26 13.67 1.30
C LEU A 40 9.94 15.05 1.89
N TYR A 41 11.01 15.77 2.22
CA TYR A 41 10.99 17.19 2.57
C TYR A 41 11.25 18.05 1.34
N ASP A 42 10.69 19.26 1.30
CA ASP A 42 11.15 20.34 0.47
C ASP A 42 12.50 20.90 1.00
N THR A 43 12.93 22.06 0.50
CA THR A 43 14.24 22.64 0.86
C THR A 43 14.12 23.93 1.63
N ILE A 44 12.96 24.20 2.23
CA ILE A 44 12.57 25.44 2.89
C ILE A 44 12.35 25.15 4.37
N ASP A 45 12.93 25.97 5.24
CA ASP A 45 12.82 25.83 6.69
C ASP A 45 11.36 25.99 7.16
N SER A 46 10.84 24.94 7.79
CA SER A 46 9.53 24.88 8.43
C SER A 46 9.69 25.15 9.94
N PRO A 47 9.48 26.39 10.42
CA PRO A 47 9.90 26.84 11.75
C PRO A 47 9.21 26.14 12.94
N ASP A 48 8.11 25.43 12.67
CA ASP A 48 7.31 24.73 13.69
C ASP A 48 7.63 23.22 13.78
N THR A 49 8.58 22.73 12.98
CA THR A 49 8.93 21.31 12.86
C THR A 49 10.45 21.07 12.88
N ASP A 50 10.86 19.86 13.24
CA ASP A 50 12.26 19.42 13.29
C ASP A 50 12.76 18.95 11.90
N ASP A 51 12.78 19.83 10.91
CA ASP A 51 13.16 19.55 9.50
C ASP A 51 14.63 19.89 9.16
N HIS A 52 15.34 20.59 10.06
CA HIS A 52 16.66 21.17 9.80
C HIS A 52 17.72 20.23 9.20
N GLU A 53 17.61 18.92 9.42
CA GLU A 53 18.53 17.96 8.79
C GLU A 53 18.38 17.93 7.26
N PHE A 54 17.17 18.18 6.75
CA PHE A 54 16.77 18.22 5.34
C PHE A 54 16.76 19.63 4.75
N LEU A 55 17.64 20.51 5.23
CA LEU A 55 17.91 21.79 4.57
C LEU A 55 19.20 21.74 3.73
N PRO A 56 19.39 22.66 2.76
CA PRO A 56 20.63 22.72 1.97
C PRO A 56 21.90 22.88 2.81
N ASN A 57 21.79 23.56 3.97
CA ASN A 57 22.86 23.74 4.96
C ASN A 57 22.77 22.74 6.15
N GLY A 58 21.81 21.82 6.12
CA GLY A 58 21.62 20.77 7.12
C GLY A 58 22.63 19.63 7.01
N SER A 59 22.57 18.68 7.94
CA SER A 59 23.47 17.51 7.97
C SER A 59 23.30 16.61 6.75
N LYS A 60 22.09 16.52 6.18
CA LYS A 60 21.83 15.77 4.94
C LYS A 60 22.17 16.56 3.69
N GLN A 61 22.57 17.83 3.79
CA GLN A 61 22.84 18.72 2.64
C GLN A 61 21.77 18.57 1.56
N TRP A 62 20.50 18.71 1.95
CA TRP A 62 19.35 18.47 1.09
C TRP A 62 19.15 19.65 0.15
N THR A 63 19.77 19.57 -1.04
CA THR A 63 19.70 20.62 -2.06
C THR A 63 18.51 20.42 -2.99
N GLY A 64 18.16 21.46 -3.76
CA GLY A 64 17.13 21.36 -4.80
C GLY A 64 17.39 20.21 -5.79
N ASP A 65 18.66 19.97 -6.16
CA ASP A 65 19.02 18.84 -7.03
C ASP A 65 18.67 17.48 -6.39
N ARG A 66 18.93 17.30 -5.08
CA ARG A 66 18.60 16.06 -4.36
C ARG A 66 17.09 15.89 -4.22
N TYR A 67 16.37 16.98 -3.95
CA TYR A 67 14.92 17.00 -3.89
C TYR A 67 14.28 16.56 -5.21
N TRP A 68 14.65 17.19 -6.33
CA TRP A 68 14.10 16.81 -7.66
C TRP A 68 14.50 15.39 -8.06
N ARG A 69 15.74 14.95 -7.76
CA ARG A 69 16.18 13.56 -7.97
C ARG A 69 15.33 12.55 -7.19
N LYS A 70 15.01 12.87 -5.93
CA LYS A 70 14.15 12.04 -5.08
C LYS A 70 12.74 11.94 -5.65
N LEU A 71 12.16 13.06 -6.08
CA LEU A 71 10.86 13.09 -6.74
C LEU A 71 10.84 12.22 -8.00
N GLU A 72 11.83 12.36 -8.89
CA GLU A 72 11.93 11.57 -10.13
C GLU A 72 12.05 10.06 -9.84
N ARG A 73 12.83 9.68 -8.83
CA ARG A 73 12.98 8.28 -8.40
C ARG A 73 11.67 7.71 -7.87
N ASN A 74 11.02 8.39 -6.93
CA ASN A 74 9.75 7.94 -6.39
C ASN A 74 8.65 7.91 -7.47
N ALA A 75 8.61 8.90 -8.34
CA ALA A 75 7.69 8.95 -9.47
C ALA A 75 7.86 7.79 -10.44
N ARG A 76 9.10 7.41 -10.76
CA ARG A 76 9.40 6.23 -11.58
C ARG A 76 8.81 4.96 -10.95
N VAL A 77 9.00 4.78 -9.64
CA VAL A 77 8.46 3.61 -8.92
C VAL A 77 6.95 3.56 -9.04
N ILE A 78 6.27 4.67 -8.71
CA ILE A 78 4.81 4.77 -8.78
C ILE A 78 4.30 4.53 -10.21
N ALA A 79 5.00 5.03 -11.23
CA ALA A 79 4.63 4.85 -12.64
C ALA A 79 4.74 3.40 -13.13
N GLU A 80 5.72 2.65 -12.61
CA GLU A 80 5.98 1.24 -12.95
C GLU A 80 5.13 0.27 -12.12
N MET A 81 4.76 0.65 -10.88
CA MET A 81 3.92 -0.15 -9.99
C MET A 81 2.59 -0.52 -10.66
N GLY A 82 2.40 -1.82 -10.87
CA GLY A 82 1.12 -2.37 -11.33
C GLY A 82 0.82 -2.12 -12.81
N LYS A 83 1.76 -1.55 -13.57
CA LYS A 83 1.60 -1.24 -14.99
C LYS A 83 1.37 -2.48 -15.86
N ASP A 84 1.88 -3.62 -15.42
CA ASP A 84 1.66 -4.93 -16.02
C ASP A 84 0.23 -5.49 -15.79
N LEU A 85 -0.50 -4.93 -14.83
CA LEU A 85 -1.84 -5.38 -14.43
C LEU A 85 -2.94 -4.41 -14.87
N HIS A 86 -2.69 -3.10 -14.79
CA HIS A 86 -3.66 -2.08 -15.17
C HIS A 86 -2.98 -0.93 -15.90
N PRO A 87 -3.45 -0.52 -17.09
CA PRO A 87 -2.79 0.51 -17.90
C PRO A 87 -2.75 1.87 -17.22
N ARG A 88 -3.72 2.17 -16.35
CA ARG A 88 -3.77 3.41 -15.55
C ARG A 88 -2.89 3.36 -14.28
N GLY A 89 -2.30 2.20 -13.96
CA GLY A 89 -1.49 2.02 -12.74
C GLY A 89 -2.35 1.92 -11.48
N MET A 90 -1.85 2.46 -10.36
CA MET A 90 -2.55 2.48 -9.08
C MET A 90 -3.83 3.34 -9.18
N ALA A 91 -4.95 2.79 -8.73
CA ALA A 91 -6.19 3.54 -8.54
C ALA A 91 -6.10 4.41 -7.28
N ILE A 92 -5.50 3.87 -6.22
CA ILE A 92 -5.31 4.53 -4.93
C ILE A 92 -3.90 4.18 -4.42
N LEU A 93 -3.15 5.17 -3.96
CA LEU A 93 -1.84 4.97 -3.33
C LEU A 93 -1.74 5.82 -2.06
N GLY A 94 -1.64 5.17 -0.91
CA GLY A 94 -1.28 5.81 0.36
C GLY A 94 0.22 6.07 0.42
N LEU A 95 0.61 7.20 1.00
CA LEU A 95 2.00 7.63 1.18
C LEU A 95 2.23 7.97 2.65
N CYS A 96 3.46 7.78 3.13
CA CYS A 96 3.91 8.36 4.40
C CYS A 96 5.33 8.93 4.28
N GLU A 97 5.73 9.69 5.30
CA GLU A 97 6.97 10.46 5.29
C GLU A 97 6.98 11.56 4.22
N VAL A 98 5.81 12.19 4.07
CA VAL A 98 5.58 13.37 3.24
C VAL A 98 5.65 14.58 4.15
N GLU A 99 6.43 15.62 3.83
CA GLU A 99 6.47 16.81 4.69
C GLU A 99 5.17 17.62 4.62
N ASN A 100 4.69 17.90 3.42
CA ASN A 100 3.52 18.77 3.22
C ASN A 100 2.82 18.49 1.88
N ARG A 101 1.69 19.15 1.63
CA ARG A 101 0.94 18.99 0.38
C ARG A 101 1.75 19.38 -0.86
N THR A 102 2.65 20.36 -0.76
CA THR A 102 3.43 20.87 -1.90
C THR A 102 4.36 19.80 -2.44
N VAL A 103 5.05 19.04 -1.57
CA VAL A 103 5.93 17.95 -2.05
C VAL A 103 5.18 16.82 -2.75
N VAL A 104 3.93 16.54 -2.33
CA VAL A 104 3.07 15.57 -3.04
C VAL A 104 2.63 16.14 -4.39
N GLN A 105 2.35 17.45 -4.45
CA GLN A 105 1.97 18.14 -5.67
C GLN A 105 3.11 18.08 -6.70
N ASP A 106 4.34 18.32 -6.28
CA ASP A 106 5.52 18.21 -7.13
C ASP A 106 5.76 16.77 -7.58
N LEU A 107 5.57 15.79 -6.69
CA LEU A 107 5.66 14.36 -7.02
C LEU A 107 4.69 13.96 -8.13
N VAL A 108 3.40 14.27 -7.99
CA VAL A 108 2.40 13.88 -9.01
C VAL A 108 2.55 14.65 -10.33
N ASN A 109 3.22 15.81 -10.30
CA ASN A 109 3.49 16.64 -11.48
C ASN A 109 4.81 16.31 -12.19
N THR A 110 5.61 15.38 -11.66
CA THR A 110 6.81 14.88 -12.35
C THR A 110 6.47 14.31 -13.73
N ALA A 111 7.46 14.27 -14.64
CA ALA A 111 7.27 13.80 -16.01
C ALA A 111 6.68 12.38 -16.11
N ALA A 112 6.99 11.49 -15.15
CA ALA A 112 6.50 10.11 -15.15
C ALA A 112 5.04 9.97 -14.68
N LEU A 113 4.51 10.95 -13.94
CA LEU A 113 3.18 10.86 -13.30
C LEU A 113 2.17 11.89 -13.78
N ARG A 114 2.59 13.03 -14.35
CA ARG A 114 1.68 14.14 -14.69
C ARG A 114 0.49 13.74 -15.56
N ASP A 115 0.68 12.79 -16.48
CA ASP A 115 -0.36 12.32 -17.41
C ASP A 115 -1.36 11.36 -16.73
N ARG A 116 -1.10 10.94 -15.48
CA ARG A 116 -2.05 10.19 -14.64
C ARG A 116 -3.12 11.08 -14.03
N HIS A 117 -2.85 12.38 -13.91
CA HIS A 117 -3.74 13.36 -13.26
C HIS A 117 -4.18 12.92 -11.86
N TYR A 118 -3.23 12.41 -11.06
CA TYR A 118 -3.50 12.02 -9.68
C TYR A 118 -4.01 13.21 -8.87
N ALA A 119 -5.16 13.02 -8.21
CA ALA A 119 -5.69 13.92 -7.21
C ALA A 119 -5.11 13.58 -5.83
N ILE A 120 -5.06 14.57 -4.93
CA ILE A 120 -4.32 14.51 -3.66
C ILE A 120 -5.26 14.79 -2.49
N VAL A 121 -5.23 13.91 -1.49
CA VAL A 121 -5.79 14.13 -0.15
C VAL A 121 -4.65 14.16 0.86
N HIS A 122 -4.52 15.27 1.59
CA HIS A 122 -3.47 15.52 2.57
C HIS A 122 -4.02 16.45 3.66
N GLU A 123 -3.61 16.21 4.90
CA GLU A 123 -3.92 17.05 6.06
C GLU A 123 -2.69 17.07 6.95
N ASP A 124 -2.35 18.25 7.49
CA ASP A 124 -1.19 18.40 8.35
C ASP A 124 -1.41 17.67 9.69
N SER A 125 -0.38 17.01 10.20
CA SER A 125 -0.41 16.32 11.50
C SER A 125 0.60 16.93 12.48
N PRO A 126 0.56 16.58 13.78
CA PRO A 126 1.36 17.25 14.79
C PRO A 126 2.77 16.66 14.95
N ASP A 127 3.16 15.71 14.09
CA ASP A 127 4.44 15.01 14.23
C ASP A 127 5.57 16.02 14.31
N ARG A 128 6.44 15.86 15.31
CA ARG A 128 7.50 16.85 15.54
C ARG A 128 8.47 16.97 14.38
N ARG A 129 8.64 15.91 13.59
CA ARG A 129 9.52 15.92 12.42
C ARG A 129 8.87 16.61 11.22
N GLY A 130 7.59 16.98 11.31
CA GLY A 130 6.86 17.60 10.20
C GLY A 130 6.56 16.64 9.06
N VAL A 131 6.38 15.34 9.33
CA VAL A 131 5.98 14.38 8.31
C VAL A 131 4.62 13.79 8.56
N ASP A 132 3.87 13.65 7.47
CA ASP A 132 2.47 13.27 7.41
C ASP A 132 2.26 12.02 6.56
N VAL A 133 0.98 11.65 6.47
CA VAL A 133 0.47 10.68 5.50
C VAL A 133 -0.32 11.42 4.43
N ALA A 134 -0.30 10.88 3.22
CA ALA A 134 -1.09 11.39 2.10
C ALA A 134 -1.78 10.24 1.37
N LEU A 135 -2.77 10.58 0.55
CA LEU A 135 -3.35 9.66 -0.41
C LEU A 135 -3.38 10.35 -1.77
N ILE A 136 -2.81 9.68 -2.78
CA ILE A 136 -3.01 10.06 -4.18
C ILE A 136 -3.93 9.05 -4.84
N HIS A 137 -4.82 9.52 -5.72
CA HIS A 137 -5.77 8.64 -6.39
C HIS A 137 -6.08 9.09 -7.81
N ASP A 138 -6.39 8.12 -8.66
CA ASP A 138 -6.84 8.36 -10.02
C ASP A 138 -8.33 8.75 -9.97
N PRO A 139 -8.71 10.00 -10.29
CA PRO A 139 -10.09 10.48 -10.15
C PRO A 139 -11.08 9.80 -11.12
N GLU A 140 -10.59 9.14 -12.18
CA GLU A 140 -11.43 8.34 -13.08
C GLU A 140 -11.79 6.99 -12.46
N LEU A 141 -10.97 6.47 -11.55
CA LEU A 141 -11.17 5.16 -10.92
C LEU A 141 -11.76 5.27 -9.52
N TYR A 142 -11.29 6.25 -8.74
CA TYR A 142 -11.72 6.46 -7.36
C TYR A 142 -12.20 7.91 -7.16
N LYS A 143 -13.49 8.07 -6.87
CA LYS A 143 -14.12 9.38 -6.68
C LYS A 143 -14.27 9.66 -5.19
N VAL A 144 -13.33 10.40 -4.62
CA VAL A 144 -13.36 10.82 -3.22
C VAL A 144 -14.55 11.76 -2.99
N PHE A 145 -15.29 11.54 -1.90
CA PHE A 145 -16.39 12.41 -1.48
C PHE A 145 -16.25 12.92 -0.03
N ASP A 146 -15.41 12.29 0.79
CA ASP A 146 -15.15 12.73 2.16
C ASP A 146 -13.76 12.27 2.63
N HIS A 147 -13.16 13.04 3.56
CA HIS A 147 -11.93 12.65 4.23
C HIS A 147 -11.85 13.27 5.62
N LYS A 148 -11.11 12.60 6.51
CA LYS A 148 -10.92 13.06 7.89
C LYS A 148 -9.63 12.51 8.49
N SER A 149 -8.86 13.39 9.12
CA SER A 149 -7.70 13.01 9.94
C SER A 149 -8.10 12.77 11.39
N TYR A 150 -7.61 11.66 11.94
CA TYR A 150 -7.85 11.25 13.31
C TYR A 150 -6.56 11.35 14.13
N ARG A 151 -6.60 12.21 15.16
CA ARG A 151 -5.48 12.44 16.07
C ARG A 151 -5.23 11.25 16.98
N LEU A 152 -3.98 10.78 17.04
CA LEU A 152 -3.55 9.87 18.10
C LEU A 152 -3.36 10.63 19.42
N ALA A 153 -4.37 10.58 20.28
CA ALA A 153 -4.30 11.14 21.62
C ALA A 153 -3.59 10.17 22.58
N MET A 154 -2.47 10.59 23.14
CA MET A 154 -1.71 9.83 24.15
C MET A 154 -1.83 10.49 25.52
N ALA A 155 -1.67 9.69 26.59
CA ALA A 155 -1.67 10.21 27.96
C ALA A 155 -0.53 11.22 28.20
N ASP A 156 0.64 10.97 27.60
CA ASP A 156 1.70 11.97 27.48
C ASP A 156 1.36 12.92 26.32
N THR A 157 0.82 14.09 26.65
CA THR A 157 0.44 15.12 25.68
C THR A 157 1.63 15.77 24.98
N SER A 158 2.85 15.55 25.48
CA SER A 158 4.07 15.98 24.78
C SER A 158 4.40 15.06 23.60
N PHE A 159 3.95 13.80 23.63
CA PHE A 159 4.15 12.87 22.53
C PHE A 159 3.25 13.29 21.37
N ARG A 160 3.87 13.83 20.32
CA ARG A 160 3.20 14.18 19.07
C ARG A 160 3.67 13.26 17.96
N THR A 161 2.73 12.72 17.21
CA THR A 161 2.98 11.79 16.12
C THR A 161 1.87 11.90 15.08
N ARG A 162 2.00 11.18 13.97
CA ARG A 162 1.13 11.27 12.81
C ARG A 162 -0.33 10.94 13.14
N ASP A 163 -1.21 11.63 12.43
CA ASP A 163 -2.63 11.33 12.40
C ASP A 163 -2.91 10.16 11.45
N GLN A 164 -4.08 9.54 11.58
CA GLN A 164 -4.56 8.52 10.65
C GLN A 164 -5.59 9.15 9.72
N LEU A 165 -5.32 9.10 8.42
CA LEU A 165 -6.14 9.73 7.39
C LEU A 165 -7.16 8.74 6.85
N LEU A 166 -8.45 8.95 7.16
CA LEU A 166 -9.57 8.25 6.54
C LEU A 166 -9.98 9.00 5.27
N VAL A 167 -10.08 8.30 4.15
CA VAL A 167 -10.60 8.81 2.88
C VAL A 167 -11.71 7.88 2.40
N SER A 168 -12.88 8.44 2.14
CA SER A 168 -14.05 7.74 1.64
C SER A 168 -14.36 8.16 0.22
N GLY A 169 -14.61 7.19 -0.64
CA GLY A 169 -14.86 7.44 -2.06
C GLY A 169 -15.59 6.27 -2.71
N VAL A 170 -15.85 6.43 -4.00
CA VAL A 170 -16.47 5.40 -4.83
C VAL A 170 -15.42 4.81 -5.76
N LEU A 171 -15.08 3.54 -5.56
CA LEU A 171 -14.23 2.76 -6.46
C LEU A 171 -15.15 1.97 -7.40
N ASP A 172 -15.35 2.48 -8.62
CA ASP A 172 -16.10 1.80 -9.68
C ASP A 172 -17.51 1.32 -9.28
N GLY A 173 -18.25 2.18 -8.59
CA GLY A 173 -19.63 1.94 -8.15
C GLY A 173 -19.77 1.54 -6.67
N ASP A 174 -18.68 1.11 -6.02
CA ASP A 174 -18.71 0.67 -4.63
C ASP A 174 -18.11 1.71 -3.68
N THR A 175 -18.82 2.00 -2.59
CA THR A 175 -18.26 2.82 -1.51
C THR A 175 -17.11 2.07 -0.86
N THR A 176 -15.91 2.63 -0.97
CA THR A 176 -14.68 2.10 -0.40
C THR A 176 -14.07 3.14 0.55
N HIS A 177 -13.61 2.67 1.70
CA HIS A 177 -12.94 3.48 2.70
C HIS A 177 -11.48 3.08 2.81
N VAL A 178 -10.60 4.07 2.86
CA VAL A 178 -9.16 3.87 2.95
C VAL A 178 -8.63 4.61 4.15
N ILE A 179 -7.93 3.92 5.05
CA ILE A 179 -7.26 4.50 6.21
C ILE A 179 -5.75 4.42 5.96
N VAL A 180 -5.09 5.56 5.83
CA VAL A 180 -3.63 5.65 5.65
C VAL A 180 -2.97 5.97 6.99
N CYS A 181 -1.95 5.18 7.34
CA CYS A 181 -1.27 5.22 8.63
C CYS A 181 0.26 5.31 8.50
N HIS A 182 0.88 5.95 9.50
CA HIS A 182 2.30 5.80 9.78
C HIS A 182 2.52 5.74 11.29
N TRP A 183 2.51 4.54 11.85
CA TRP A 183 2.53 4.33 13.30
C TRP A 183 3.87 4.71 13.94
N PRO A 184 3.88 5.00 15.25
CA PRO A 184 5.11 5.30 15.99
C PRO A 184 6.21 4.27 15.78
N SER A 185 7.40 4.77 15.43
CA SER A 185 8.57 3.92 15.17
C SER A 185 9.01 3.10 16.37
N ARG A 186 9.85 2.09 16.13
CA ARG A 186 10.47 1.26 17.18
C ARG A 186 11.61 1.97 17.95
N ARG A 187 11.66 3.32 17.94
CA ARG A 187 12.71 4.11 18.58
C ARG A 187 12.81 3.81 20.08
N GLY A 188 14.02 3.55 20.55
CA GLY A 188 14.28 3.14 21.93
C GLY A 188 14.00 1.65 22.23
N GLY A 189 13.73 0.85 21.18
CA GLY A 189 13.50 -0.58 21.25
C GLY A 189 12.02 -0.95 21.12
N GLU A 190 11.76 -2.10 20.50
CA GLU A 190 10.41 -2.59 20.21
C GLU A 190 9.54 -2.66 21.47
N LYS A 191 10.03 -3.31 22.54
CA LYS A 191 9.29 -3.48 23.79
C LYS A 191 8.92 -2.15 24.46
N ARG A 192 9.79 -1.15 24.38
CA ARG A 192 9.56 0.18 24.99
C ARG A 192 8.51 0.98 24.20
N SER A 193 8.56 0.88 22.88
CA SER A 193 7.71 1.64 21.95
C SER A 193 6.37 0.95 21.65
N GLU A 194 6.24 -0.35 21.93
CA GLU A 194 5.03 -1.16 21.68
C GLU A 194 3.72 -0.51 22.18
N PRO A 195 3.64 0.11 23.39
CA PRO A 195 2.42 0.76 23.84
C PRO A 195 1.90 1.84 22.89
N ASN A 196 2.79 2.58 22.23
CA ASN A 196 2.40 3.65 21.30
C ASN A 196 1.77 3.07 20.02
N ARG A 197 2.28 1.92 19.55
CA ARG A 197 1.70 1.20 18.40
C ARG A 197 0.40 0.50 18.74
N LYS A 198 0.23 0.02 19.98
CA LYS A 198 -1.08 -0.48 20.45
C LYS A 198 -2.13 0.62 20.45
N ALA A 199 -1.80 1.81 20.96
CA ALA A 199 -2.71 2.96 20.93
C ALA A 199 -3.07 3.38 19.49
N ALA A 200 -2.09 3.39 18.58
CA ALA A 200 -2.35 3.63 17.16
C ALA A 200 -3.26 2.55 16.54
N ALA A 201 -3.04 1.28 16.86
CA ALA A 201 -3.90 0.18 16.43
C ALA A 201 -5.34 0.28 16.98
N GLU A 202 -5.50 0.71 18.24
CA GLU A 202 -6.81 0.96 18.84
C GLU A 202 -7.56 2.10 18.14
N LEU A 203 -6.86 3.18 17.77
CA LEU A 203 -7.46 4.26 16.98
C LEU A 203 -7.91 3.75 15.60
N ALA A 204 -7.07 2.99 14.89
CA ALA A 204 -7.43 2.40 13.61
C ALA A 204 -8.66 1.49 13.75
N ARG A 205 -8.68 0.66 14.79
CA ARG A 205 -9.80 -0.24 15.10
C ARG A 205 -11.08 0.55 15.39
N HIS A 206 -11.00 1.65 16.14
CA HIS A 206 -12.14 2.50 16.44
C HIS A 206 -12.76 3.11 15.17
N ILE A 207 -11.94 3.60 14.24
CA ILE A 207 -12.41 4.12 12.95
C ILE A 207 -13.12 3.01 12.17
N ILE A 208 -12.51 1.83 12.07
CA ILE A 208 -13.07 0.66 11.37
C ILE A 208 -14.39 0.22 11.99
N ASP A 209 -14.48 0.14 13.32
CA ASP A 209 -15.71 -0.26 14.02
C ASP A 209 -16.84 0.76 13.84
N SER A 210 -16.52 2.06 13.72
CA SER A 210 -17.50 3.09 13.37
C SER A 210 -18.09 2.83 11.99
N LEU A 211 -17.24 2.62 10.99
CA LEU A 211 -17.66 2.32 9.61
C LEU A 211 -18.49 1.03 9.53
N LEU A 212 -18.06 -0.03 10.23
CA LEU A 212 -18.77 -1.31 10.27
C LEU A 212 -20.10 -1.25 11.04
N THR A 213 -20.26 -0.25 11.92
CA THR A 213 -21.54 0.00 12.61
C THR A 213 -22.54 0.67 11.68
N GLU A 214 -22.08 1.56 10.80
CA GLU A 214 -22.92 2.22 9.78
C GLU A 214 -23.27 1.26 8.64
N ASN A 215 -22.31 0.45 8.21
CA ASN A 215 -22.49 -0.58 7.18
C ASN A 215 -21.66 -1.82 7.52
N SER A 216 -22.31 -2.92 7.90
CA SER A 216 -21.63 -4.18 8.23
C SER A 216 -20.85 -4.79 7.06
N ASP A 217 -21.22 -4.44 5.83
CA ASP A 217 -20.56 -4.88 4.60
C ASP A 217 -19.62 -3.79 4.02
N ALA A 218 -19.20 -2.81 4.83
CA ALA A 218 -18.30 -1.75 4.35
C ALA A 218 -17.00 -2.30 3.76
N HIS A 219 -16.62 -1.82 2.58
CA HIS A 219 -15.32 -2.11 1.97
C HIS A 219 -14.28 -1.19 2.58
N ILE A 220 -13.36 -1.74 3.36
CA ILE A 220 -12.37 -0.96 4.11
C ILE A 220 -10.97 -1.52 3.83
N LEU A 221 -10.03 -0.64 3.53
CA LEU A 221 -8.60 -0.92 3.51
C LEU A 221 -7.89 -0.06 4.57
N LEU A 222 -7.29 -0.69 5.55
CA LEU A 222 -6.30 -0.08 6.43
C LEU A 222 -4.91 -0.33 5.82
N MET A 223 -4.16 0.71 5.54
CA MET A 223 -2.82 0.59 4.98
C MET A 223 -1.83 1.59 5.55
N GLY A 224 -0.56 1.22 5.57
CA GLY A 224 0.46 2.08 6.16
C GLY A 224 1.77 1.40 6.48
N ASP A 225 2.74 2.21 6.87
CA ASP A 225 3.89 1.76 7.65
C ASP A 225 3.42 1.62 9.09
N LEU A 226 3.14 0.39 9.50
CA LEU A 226 2.64 0.08 10.83
C LEU A 226 3.76 -0.03 11.87
N ASN A 227 5.04 0.04 11.46
CA ASN A 227 6.19 -0.18 12.34
C ASN A 227 6.15 -1.48 13.18
N ASP A 228 5.31 -2.42 12.76
CA ASP A 228 5.10 -3.74 13.33
C ASP A 228 4.86 -4.75 12.21
N ASP A 229 5.23 -6.00 12.42
CA ASP A 229 5.01 -7.11 11.50
C ASP A 229 3.58 -7.66 11.63
N PRO A 230 3.06 -8.43 10.64
CA PRO A 230 1.70 -8.97 10.68
C PRO A 230 1.35 -9.82 11.92
N VAL A 231 2.36 -10.34 12.61
CA VAL A 231 2.21 -11.19 13.81
C VAL A 231 2.33 -10.42 15.13
N ASN A 232 2.77 -9.16 15.11
CA ASN A 232 2.87 -8.36 16.32
C ASN A 232 1.49 -8.10 16.92
N VAL A 233 1.45 -7.92 18.24
CA VAL A 233 0.19 -7.84 18.99
C VAL A 233 -0.70 -6.67 18.54
N SER A 234 -0.11 -5.52 18.19
CA SER A 234 -0.81 -4.34 17.65
C SER A 234 -1.66 -4.72 16.42
N VAL A 235 -1.11 -5.51 15.50
CA VAL A 235 -1.80 -5.95 14.28
C VAL A 235 -2.71 -7.15 14.55
N ALA A 236 -2.16 -8.25 15.05
CA ALA A 236 -2.88 -9.50 15.18
C ALA A 236 -4.04 -9.46 16.19
N ARG A 237 -3.94 -8.58 17.21
CA ARG A 237 -4.92 -8.51 18.30
C ARG A 237 -5.63 -7.16 18.41
N PHE A 238 -4.94 -6.02 18.36
CA PHE A 238 -5.58 -4.72 18.58
C PHE A 238 -6.33 -4.24 17.32
N VAL A 239 -5.74 -4.37 16.13
CA VAL A 239 -6.49 -4.25 14.86
C VAL A 239 -7.47 -5.42 14.66
N ASN A 240 -7.15 -6.58 15.27
CA ASN A 240 -7.88 -7.85 15.14
C ASN A 240 -7.87 -8.37 13.70
N ALA A 241 -6.66 -8.51 13.15
CA ALA A 241 -6.42 -8.99 11.79
C ALA A 241 -5.83 -10.41 11.76
N THR A 242 -6.24 -11.20 10.79
CA THR A 242 -5.76 -12.57 10.56
C THR A 242 -5.22 -12.75 9.15
N GLY A 243 -4.23 -13.62 8.98
CA GLY A 243 -3.76 -14.05 7.66
C GLY A 243 -4.59 -15.15 7.00
N ASP A 244 -5.60 -15.68 7.70
CA ASP A 244 -6.45 -16.74 7.17
C ASP A 244 -7.75 -16.14 6.61
N ARG A 245 -7.88 -16.16 5.27
CA ARG A 245 -9.07 -15.64 4.57
C ARG A 245 -10.38 -16.24 5.09
N LYS A 246 -10.38 -17.49 5.57
CA LYS A 246 -11.60 -18.15 6.10
C LYS A 246 -11.99 -17.66 7.48
N LYS A 247 -11.05 -17.07 8.23
CA LYS A 247 -11.28 -16.50 9.56
C LYS A 247 -11.56 -15.00 9.51
N ALA A 248 -11.36 -14.37 8.36
CA ALA A 248 -11.73 -12.99 8.13
C ALA A 248 -13.25 -12.88 7.91
N VAL A 249 -13.99 -12.95 9.01
CA VAL A 249 -15.46 -12.89 9.07
C VAL A 249 -15.88 -11.94 10.18
N ASP A 250 -17.13 -11.47 10.12
CA ASP A 250 -17.70 -10.51 11.06
C ASP A 250 -16.81 -9.26 11.22
N LYS A 251 -16.16 -9.14 12.39
CA LYS A 251 -15.28 -8.02 12.75
C LYS A 251 -13.79 -8.36 12.64
N VAL A 252 -13.42 -9.58 12.26
CA VAL A 252 -12.02 -10.00 12.10
C VAL A 252 -11.55 -9.63 10.69
N LEU A 253 -10.52 -8.78 10.60
CA LEU A 253 -10.00 -8.29 9.31
C LEU A 253 -9.03 -9.29 8.69
N PHE A 254 -8.81 -9.19 7.37
CA PHE A 254 -7.81 -9.98 6.66
C PHE A 254 -6.54 -9.18 6.42
N ASN A 255 -5.39 -9.67 6.85
CA ASN A 255 -4.10 -9.05 6.55
C ASN A 255 -3.47 -9.71 5.31
N ALA A 256 -3.43 -8.98 4.19
CA ALA A 256 -2.88 -9.48 2.94
C ALA A 256 -1.39 -9.78 3.03
N MET A 257 -0.67 -9.13 3.95
CA MET A 257 0.77 -9.27 4.08
C MET A 257 1.24 -10.43 4.95
N TYR A 258 0.31 -11.10 5.66
CA TYR A 258 0.65 -12.19 6.55
C TYR A 258 1.36 -13.34 5.81
N GLU A 259 0.86 -13.75 4.64
CA GLU A 259 1.47 -14.83 3.87
C GLU A 259 2.88 -14.47 3.35
N PRO A 260 3.12 -13.29 2.72
CA PRO A 260 4.47 -12.83 2.42
C PRO A 260 5.42 -12.85 3.63
N TYR A 261 4.96 -12.35 4.78
CA TYR A 261 5.76 -12.34 6.02
C TYR A 261 6.16 -13.75 6.44
N MET A 262 5.22 -14.71 6.44
CA MET A 262 5.51 -16.10 6.80
C MET A 262 6.48 -16.80 5.83
N LYS A 263 6.62 -16.27 4.61
CA LYS A 263 7.62 -16.71 3.62
C LYS A 263 8.98 -16.03 3.79
N GLY A 264 9.16 -15.20 4.83
CA GLY A 264 10.39 -14.46 5.09
C GLY A 264 10.58 -13.26 4.17
N ILE A 265 9.52 -12.79 3.49
CA ILE A 265 9.58 -11.61 2.64
C ILE A 265 9.30 -10.38 3.50
N GLY A 266 10.14 -9.35 3.40
CA GLY A 266 9.95 -8.06 4.07
C GLY A 266 9.85 -6.91 3.09
N THR A 267 9.49 -5.75 3.61
CA THR A 267 9.43 -4.48 2.89
C THR A 267 10.58 -3.55 3.28
N LEU A 268 11.20 -3.77 4.45
CA LEU A 268 12.42 -3.10 4.88
C LEU A 268 13.36 -4.08 5.59
N ALA A 269 14.61 -3.68 5.74
CA ALA A 269 15.63 -4.44 6.46
C ALA A 269 16.44 -3.57 7.42
N TRP A 270 16.62 -4.07 8.64
CA TRP A 270 17.36 -3.42 9.71
C TRP A 270 18.15 -4.44 10.53
N ARG A 271 19.46 -4.21 10.69
CA ARG A 271 20.39 -5.11 11.42
C ARG A 271 20.25 -6.59 11.03
N ASP A 272 20.25 -6.87 9.73
CA ASP A 272 20.15 -8.22 9.18
C ASP A 272 18.85 -8.97 9.50
N SER A 273 17.82 -8.23 9.90
CA SER A 273 16.44 -8.72 10.00
C SER A 273 15.56 -8.04 8.97
N TRP A 274 14.79 -8.86 8.25
CA TRP A 274 13.69 -8.38 7.42
C TRP A 274 12.47 -8.11 8.28
N ASN A 275 11.82 -6.99 8.02
CA ASN A 275 10.52 -6.64 8.60
C ASN A 275 9.53 -6.35 7.48
N LEU A 276 8.26 -6.60 7.76
CA LEU A 276 7.14 -6.28 6.87
C LEU A 276 6.22 -5.29 7.60
N PHE A 277 6.65 -4.02 7.64
CA PHE A 277 5.90 -2.95 8.29
C PHE A 277 4.85 -2.33 7.38
N ASP A 278 5.10 -2.32 6.06
CA ASP A 278 4.19 -1.78 5.06
C ASP A 278 3.07 -2.78 4.80
N GLN A 279 1.88 -2.52 5.34
CA GLN A 279 0.78 -3.47 5.36
C GLN A 279 -0.49 -2.95 4.73
N ILE A 280 -1.31 -3.87 4.21
CA ILE A 280 -2.67 -3.62 3.72
C ILE A 280 -3.58 -4.68 4.33
N ILE A 281 -4.58 -4.22 5.09
CA ILE A 281 -5.52 -5.02 5.87
C ILE A 281 -6.94 -4.68 5.39
N LEU A 282 -7.73 -5.69 5.07
CA LEU A 282 -9.00 -5.59 4.36
C LEU A 282 -10.17 -6.04 5.24
N SER A 283 -11.33 -5.40 5.09
CA SER A 283 -12.58 -5.88 5.70
C SER A 283 -13.04 -7.22 5.08
N PRO A 284 -13.77 -8.06 5.84
CA PRO A 284 -14.34 -9.31 5.32
C PRO A 284 -15.15 -9.13 4.04
N ALA A 285 -15.95 -8.06 3.96
CA ALA A 285 -16.78 -7.78 2.79
C ALA A 285 -15.95 -7.59 1.51
N LEU A 286 -14.87 -6.82 1.58
CA LEU A 286 -13.96 -6.63 0.44
C LEU A 286 -13.14 -7.89 0.10
N VAL A 287 -12.87 -8.75 1.08
CA VAL A 287 -12.23 -10.05 0.82
C VAL A 287 -13.16 -10.98 0.03
N ALA A 288 -14.44 -11.01 0.41
CA ALA A 288 -15.45 -11.87 -0.19
C ALA A 288 -16.07 -11.30 -1.48
N GLY A 289 -16.04 -9.97 -1.67
CA GLY A 289 -16.84 -9.27 -2.67
C GLY A 289 -18.31 -9.11 -2.27
N THR A 290 -18.60 -9.06 -0.98
CA THR A 290 -19.96 -8.83 -0.48
C THR A 290 -20.29 -7.35 -0.55
N GLY A 291 -21.47 -6.98 -1.02
CA GLY A 291 -21.90 -5.58 -1.05
C GLY A 291 -21.21 -4.70 -2.11
N GLY A 292 -20.45 -5.30 -3.04
CA GLY A 292 -19.86 -4.59 -4.17
C GLY A 292 -19.35 -5.52 -5.29
N HIS A 293 -18.76 -4.93 -6.32
CA HIS A 293 -18.22 -5.59 -7.51
C HIS A 293 -16.80 -6.13 -7.31
N TYR A 294 -15.98 -5.41 -6.54
CA TYR A 294 -14.59 -5.77 -6.32
C TYR A 294 -14.40 -6.76 -5.16
N LYS A 295 -13.46 -7.70 -5.35
CA LYS A 295 -12.98 -8.58 -4.29
C LYS A 295 -11.47 -8.77 -4.30
N TYR A 296 -10.91 -9.10 -3.15
CA TYR A 296 -9.48 -9.39 -3.01
C TYR A 296 -9.03 -10.59 -3.84
N TYR A 297 -8.04 -10.38 -4.72
CA TYR A 297 -7.40 -11.43 -5.50
C TYR A 297 -6.05 -11.84 -4.90
N GLY A 298 -5.15 -10.88 -4.73
CA GLY A 298 -3.78 -11.12 -4.28
C GLY A 298 -3.04 -9.84 -3.92
N VAL A 299 -1.77 -9.98 -3.55
CA VAL A 299 -0.91 -8.90 -3.08
C VAL A 299 0.47 -9.00 -3.72
N ARG A 300 1.13 -7.87 -3.92
CA ARG A 300 2.50 -7.79 -4.44
C ARG A 300 3.34 -6.82 -3.62
N ILE A 301 4.55 -7.26 -3.28
CA ILE A 301 5.63 -6.39 -2.81
C ILE A 301 6.45 -6.05 -4.04
N PHE A 302 6.47 -4.78 -4.44
CA PHE A 302 7.15 -4.33 -5.64
C PHE A 302 8.63 -4.06 -5.31
N ASN A 303 9.47 -5.06 -5.59
CA ASN A 303 10.89 -5.07 -5.20
C ASN A 303 11.81 -5.27 -6.42
N GLU A 304 11.57 -4.51 -7.49
CA GLU A 304 12.38 -4.57 -8.72
C GLU A 304 13.88 -4.44 -8.45
N GLY A 305 14.71 -5.01 -9.34
CA GLY A 305 16.16 -5.08 -9.13
C GLY A 305 16.83 -3.73 -8.89
N TYR A 306 16.33 -2.66 -9.53
CA TYR A 306 16.84 -1.31 -9.36
C TYR A 306 16.50 -0.67 -8.00
N LEU A 307 15.54 -1.24 -7.27
CA LEU A 307 15.18 -0.81 -5.92
C LEU A 307 16.08 -1.41 -4.85
N ARG A 308 16.99 -2.32 -5.22
CA ARG A 308 17.82 -3.06 -4.26
C ARG A 308 19.24 -2.56 -4.31
N GLN A 309 19.88 -2.48 -3.14
CA GLN A 309 21.32 -2.30 -3.06
C GLN A 309 22.00 -3.56 -3.61
N THR A 310 22.95 -3.40 -4.53
CA THR A 310 23.56 -4.53 -5.25
C THR A 310 24.83 -5.06 -4.59
N GLU A 311 25.49 -4.25 -3.76
CA GLU A 311 26.83 -4.52 -3.23
C GLU A 311 26.95 -4.15 -1.75
N GLY A 312 28.02 -4.65 -1.10
CA GLY A 312 28.34 -4.36 0.30
C GLY A 312 27.48 -5.10 1.31
N ASN A 313 27.59 -4.70 2.58
CA ASN A 313 26.92 -5.36 3.71
C ASN A 313 25.38 -5.27 3.65
N TYR A 314 24.84 -4.39 2.81
CA TYR A 314 23.41 -4.17 2.63
C TYR A 314 22.88 -4.76 1.32
N ALA A 315 23.65 -5.61 0.63
CA ALA A 315 23.22 -6.22 -0.62
C ALA A 315 21.84 -6.92 -0.46
N GLY A 316 20.92 -6.59 -1.35
CA GLY A 316 19.53 -7.05 -1.34
C GLY A 316 18.54 -6.15 -0.58
N TYR A 317 19.01 -5.22 0.26
CA TYR A 317 18.16 -4.29 1.01
C TYR A 317 17.53 -3.26 0.06
N PRO A 318 16.42 -2.61 0.45
CA PRO A 318 15.96 -1.41 -0.25
C PRO A 318 17.08 -0.38 -0.38
N LEU A 319 17.26 0.15 -1.59
CA LEU A 319 18.21 1.20 -1.91
C LEU A 319 17.67 2.52 -1.37
N ARG A 320 18.02 2.80 -0.11
CA ARG A 320 17.64 3.99 0.64
C ARG A 320 18.36 5.24 0.18
N THR A 321 17.81 6.41 0.51
CA THR A 321 18.34 7.73 0.12
C THR A 321 19.62 8.06 0.86
N PHE A 322 19.70 7.69 2.15
CA PHE A 322 20.87 7.95 2.99
C PHE A 322 21.28 6.72 3.81
N VAL A 323 22.58 6.53 3.98
CA VAL A 323 23.17 5.65 5.00
C VAL A 323 23.91 6.53 6.00
N GLY A 324 23.33 6.71 7.18
CA GLY A 324 23.77 7.79 8.08
C GLY A 324 23.57 9.14 7.37
N ASP A 325 24.63 9.93 7.24
CA ASP A 325 24.62 11.19 6.48
C ASP A 325 25.16 11.05 5.06
N THR A 326 25.52 9.82 4.64
CA THR A 326 26.06 9.58 3.30
C THR A 326 24.92 9.41 2.30
N TYR A 327 24.80 10.37 1.38
CA TYR A 327 23.84 10.32 0.28
C TYR A 327 24.13 9.15 -0.66
N GLN A 328 23.12 8.31 -0.89
CA GLN A 328 23.19 7.13 -1.77
C GLN A 328 22.46 7.35 -3.10
N ASP A 329 21.68 8.43 -3.22
CA ASP A 329 20.78 8.63 -4.37
C ASP A 329 19.86 7.42 -4.57
N GLY A 330 19.26 6.93 -3.49
CA GLY A 330 18.32 5.82 -3.50
C GLY A 330 16.86 6.23 -3.72
N PHE A 331 15.96 5.25 -3.67
CA PHE A 331 14.52 5.40 -3.88
C PHE A 331 13.78 5.55 -2.54
N SER A 332 13.89 4.55 -1.68
CA SER A 332 13.29 4.49 -0.35
C SER A 332 13.99 3.39 0.45
N ASP A 333 14.00 3.50 1.78
CA ASP A 333 14.38 2.40 2.66
C ASP A 333 13.29 1.32 2.80
N HIS A 334 12.16 1.48 2.08
CA HIS A 334 11.05 0.56 1.99
C HIS A 334 10.75 0.13 0.54
N PHE A 335 10.29 -1.09 0.34
CA PHE A 335 9.62 -1.53 -0.89
C PHE A 335 8.13 -1.23 -0.84
N PRO A 336 7.54 -0.66 -1.90
CA PRO A 336 6.10 -0.44 -1.94
C PRO A 336 5.31 -1.74 -2.05
N VAL A 337 4.07 -1.69 -1.56
CA VAL A 337 3.15 -2.83 -1.54
C VAL A 337 1.81 -2.46 -2.16
N PHE A 338 1.13 -3.40 -2.80
CA PHE A 338 -0.23 -3.18 -3.25
C PHE A 338 -1.05 -4.46 -3.34
N VAL A 339 -2.35 -4.33 -3.14
CA VAL A 339 -3.33 -5.39 -3.36
C VAL A 339 -3.96 -5.26 -4.74
N ILE A 340 -4.32 -6.41 -5.28
CA ILE A 340 -5.06 -6.56 -6.53
C ILE A 340 -6.48 -6.91 -6.13
N LEU A 341 -7.41 -6.01 -6.44
CA LEU A 341 -8.83 -6.27 -6.39
C LEU A 341 -9.29 -6.63 -7.80
N VAL A 342 -10.25 -7.55 -7.93
CA VAL A 342 -10.81 -7.93 -9.23
C VAL A 342 -12.33 -7.87 -9.20
N LYS A 343 -12.92 -7.41 -10.31
CA LYS A 343 -14.33 -7.59 -10.62
C LYS A 343 -14.48 -8.38 -11.91
N GLU A 344 -15.56 -9.14 -12.06
CA GLU A 344 -15.86 -9.82 -13.32
C GLU A 344 -16.17 -8.75 -14.39
N ALA A 345 -15.62 -8.91 -15.60
CA ALA A 345 -15.95 -8.05 -16.72
C ALA A 345 -17.40 -8.34 -17.18
N GLU A 346 -18.14 -7.29 -17.52
CA GLU A 346 -19.51 -7.38 -18.05
C GLU A 346 -19.59 -8.09 -19.41
#